data_AF-A0A958C721-F1
#
_entry.id   AF-A0A958C721-F1
#
_cell.length_a   1.000
_cell.length_b   1.000
_cell.length_c   1.000
_cell.angle_alpha   90.00
_cell.angle_beta   90.00
_cell.angle_gamma   90.00
#
_symmetry.space_group_name_H-M   'P 1'
#
loop_
_entity.id
_entity.type
_entity.pdbx_description
1 polymer ?
#
loop_
_entity_poly.entity_id
_entity_poly.type
_entity_poly.pdbx_seq_one_letter_code
_entity_poly.pdbx_strand_id
1 'polypeptide(L)'
;DPGALTETTVLPTGAIASPSAFGEDVLGELYVASLSSGTVSRIIGSEPRPTTAVVTKTNTAPAIDGVVDAAWDDANQYTMNNNLVIGTGVLFQSDLWATWRIMYDDSNLYFLVEVRDDTLIKDGPNWYDDDIVEIMIDGDHSAGPSYDGVNDFELGFRWNDPAIIRGANSAPVPPNAQFSMVGTSDGYRLEISLPLAEIDVQPVDDYVFGLDIHVNDDDNGGPRDAKMTWYGIADNAWQAPANLSYATLDDGTPPAEPNAAVCGTQSILFVAGSPEATLIADDAAVVSHLRSAGYTVVVVDDDVVQTANAAGKQLVIISSSVASSSVTTKFRDVTVGVITWEDALFNDMGFTGDAPEDHGIQNSQTTLAILDSTHPLAAGLSVSVAANASAATYSWGAPAPSAVRVGSIMGDSSRVAIFGFEAGSTMLLAPNAPARRVGFFGGHASLTSDGWKLSDAATKWALLCGSVTGFSLVNGDTNQVIGPLNNGDTVELTVLPPNLKIRANIDPAVIGSVGFTYDGSPAIDSTAPYEYLGGPLEWVPNLGSHTLQARAFTQSGGAGLGTQSVTINFTVTNTPLA
;
A
#
# COMPACT_ATOMS: atom_id res chain seq x y z
N ASP A 1 37.31 15.65 -16.34
CA ASP A 1 37.37 14.74 -17.50
C ASP A 1 37.22 13.32 -16.96
N PRO A 2 36.11 12.61 -17.23
CA PRO A 2 35.85 11.27 -16.67
C PRO A 2 36.77 10.19 -17.24
N GLY A 3 37.58 10.50 -18.25
CA GLY A 3 38.31 9.50 -19.04
C GLY A 3 39.65 9.00 -18.49
N ALA A 4 40.05 9.31 -17.25
CA ALA A 4 41.42 9.02 -16.79
C ALA A 4 41.57 8.54 -15.33
N LEU A 5 40.56 7.92 -14.72
CA LEU A 5 40.69 7.38 -13.35
C LEU A 5 40.51 5.86 -13.36
N THR A 6 41.49 5.15 -12.84
CA THR A 6 41.48 3.68 -12.71
C THR A 6 41.00 3.31 -11.32
N GLU A 7 39.84 2.65 -11.24
CA GLU A 7 39.25 2.11 -10.01
C GLU A 7 40.25 1.18 -9.32
N THR A 8 40.70 1.51 -8.10
CA THR A 8 41.84 0.78 -7.50
C THR A 8 41.67 0.31 -6.06
N THR A 9 40.61 0.62 -5.31
CA THR A 9 40.39 -0.06 -4.01
C THR A 9 38.96 0.13 -3.44
N VAL A 10 38.39 -0.95 -2.90
CA VAL A 10 37.16 -0.99 -2.10
C VAL A 10 37.50 -0.70 -0.64
N LEU A 11 36.80 0.25 0.01
CA LEU A 11 36.99 0.59 1.43
C LEU A 11 35.75 0.21 2.26
N PRO A 12 35.93 -0.28 3.50
CA PRO A 12 34.82 -0.55 4.42
C PRO A 12 34.24 0.74 5.04
N THR A 13 32.98 0.69 5.48
CA THR A 13 32.28 1.76 6.21
C THR A 13 33.08 2.20 7.44
N GLY A 14 33.34 3.51 7.56
CA GLY A 14 34.08 4.11 8.69
C GLY A 14 35.60 4.29 8.49
N ALA A 15 36.16 3.98 7.30
CA ALA A 15 37.61 4.06 7.07
C ALA A 15 38.15 5.47 6.74
N ILE A 16 37.31 6.50 6.58
CA ILE A 16 37.76 7.81 6.08
C ILE A 16 37.53 8.88 7.14
N ALA A 17 38.58 9.16 7.92
CA ALA A 17 38.68 10.42 8.66
C ALA A 17 38.91 11.53 7.62
N SER A 18 37.88 12.33 7.35
CA SER A 18 37.92 13.55 6.54
C SER A 18 38.11 13.35 5.01
N PRO A 19 37.04 13.02 4.26
CA PRO A 19 37.09 13.03 2.80
C PRO A 19 37.27 14.45 2.23
N SER A 20 38.06 14.57 1.17
CA SER A 20 38.34 15.83 0.45
C SER A 20 37.42 16.09 -0.75
N ALA A 21 36.46 15.21 -1.05
CA ALA A 21 35.63 15.28 -2.25
C ALA A 21 34.50 14.23 -2.25
N PHE A 22 33.30 14.61 -2.67
CA PHE A 22 32.19 13.69 -2.96
C PHE A 22 31.68 13.86 -4.41
N GLY A 23 31.18 12.77 -5.00
CA GLY A 23 30.48 12.80 -6.30
C GLY A 23 29.65 11.53 -6.50
N GLU A 24 28.61 11.61 -7.33
CA GLU A 24 27.69 10.49 -7.63
C GLU A 24 27.72 10.09 -9.11
N ASP A 25 27.41 8.82 -9.40
CA ASP A 25 27.05 8.35 -10.75
C ASP A 25 25.52 8.34 -10.91
N VAL A 26 25.03 8.17 -12.15
CA VAL A 26 23.64 8.17 -12.61
C VAL A 26 22.70 7.20 -11.84
N LEU A 27 23.25 6.35 -10.99
CA LEU A 27 22.52 5.37 -10.16
C LEU A 27 22.40 5.74 -8.66
N GLY A 28 22.92 6.91 -8.24
CA GLY A 28 22.84 7.36 -6.84
C GLY A 28 23.80 6.66 -5.88
N GLU A 29 24.88 6.06 -6.39
CA GLU A 29 25.97 5.50 -5.57
C GLU A 29 27.00 6.58 -5.20
N LEU A 30 27.39 6.65 -3.92
CA LEU A 30 28.32 7.65 -3.39
C LEU A 30 29.79 7.26 -3.67
N TYR A 31 30.53 8.13 -4.36
CA TYR A 31 31.98 7.98 -4.57
C TYR A 31 32.76 8.97 -3.72
N VAL A 32 33.88 8.52 -3.15
CA VAL A 32 34.84 9.39 -2.45
C VAL A 32 36.14 9.45 -3.23
N ALA A 33 36.62 10.68 -3.49
CA ALA A 33 37.92 10.91 -4.11
C ALA A 33 38.93 11.47 -3.10
N SER A 34 40.11 10.83 -3.01
CA SER A 34 41.26 11.39 -2.31
C SER A 34 42.10 12.20 -3.29
N LEU A 35 42.08 13.53 -3.16
CA LEU A 35 42.85 14.44 -4.01
C LEU A 35 44.37 14.30 -3.82
N SER A 36 44.81 13.75 -2.68
CA SER A 36 46.24 13.55 -2.38
C SER A 36 46.87 12.36 -3.10
N SER A 37 46.06 11.38 -3.54
CA SER A 37 46.54 10.11 -4.12
C SER A 37 46.05 9.86 -5.55
N GLY A 38 45.16 10.70 -6.10
CA GLY A 38 44.59 10.51 -7.43
C GLY A 38 43.70 9.26 -7.55
N THR A 39 43.13 8.80 -6.44
CA THR A 39 42.36 7.56 -6.34
C THR A 39 40.89 7.86 -6.07
N VAL A 40 39.99 7.21 -6.82
CA VAL A 40 38.54 7.19 -6.57
C VAL A 40 38.19 5.83 -5.97
N SER A 41 37.52 5.84 -4.82
CA SER A 41 37.04 4.63 -4.16
C SER A 41 35.51 4.65 -4.11
N ARG A 42 34.90 3.57 -4.62
CA ARG A 42 33.47 3.31 -4.45
C ARG A 42 33.18 2.93 -2.99
N ILE A 43 32.25 3.63 -2.35
CA ILE A 43 31.74 3.19 -1.04
C ILE A 43 30.68 2.12 -1.28
N ILE A 44 30.91 0.91 -0.78
CA ILE A 44 29.88 -0.14 -0.77
C ILE A 44 29.13 -0.02 0.56
N GLY A 45 27.80 0.17 0.50
CA GLY A 45 26.92 0.30 1.66
C GLY A 45 26.42 1.71 1.95
N SER A 46 26.45 2.64 0.98
CA SER A 46 25.64 3.87 1.07
C SER A 46 24.18 3.49 0.85
N GLU A 47 23.34 3.79 1.84
CA GLU A 47 21.88 3.64 1.74
C GLU A 47 21.38 4.32 0.44
N PRO A 48 20.44 3.70 -0.30
CA PRO A 48 19.79 4.39 -1.41
C PRO A 48 19.13 5.66 -0.89
N ARG A 49 19.28 6.75 -1.66
CA ARG A 49 18.71 8.05 -1.35
C ARG A 49 17.24 7.91 -0.90
N PRO A 50 16.86 8.38 0.31
CA PRO A 50 15.45 8.47 0.66
C PRO A 50 14.79 9.45 -0.31
N THR A 51 13.82 8.95 -1.07
CA THR A 51 13.05 9.74 -2.03
C THR A 51 11.80 10.36 -1.41
N THR A 52 11.61 10.16 -0.11
CA THR A 52 10.46 10.57 0.72
C THR A 52 10.91 10.79 2.17
N ALA A 53 10.12 11.52 2.95
CA ALA A 53 10.34 11.72 4.38
C ALA A 53 9.17 11.18 5.24
N VAL A 54 9.48 10.78 6.47
CA VAL A 54 8.52 10.35 7.49
C VAL A 54 8.68 11.30 8.66
N VAL A 55 7.58 11.93 9.04
CA VAL A 55 7.52 12.98 10.05
C VAL A 55 6.91 12.39 11.30
N THR A 56 7.74 12.07 12.28
CA THR A 56 7.30 11.46 13.53
C THR A 56 6.58 12.47 14.42
N LYS A 57 5.49 12.06 15.05
CA LYS A 57 4.79 12.88 16.02
C LYS A 57 5.55 12.96 17.33
N THR A 58 5.70 14.17 17.84
CA THR A 58 6.25 14.44 19.15
C THR A 58 5.17 14.87 20.14
N ASN A 59 5.35 14.48 21.40
CA ASN A 59 4.56 15.00 22.52
C ASN A 59 5.25 16.19 23.21
N THR A 60 6.47 16.53 22.77
CA THR A 60 7.27 17.63 23.33
C THR A 60 7.73 18.51 22.17
N ALA A 61 7.09 19.66 22.00
CA ALA A 61 7.53 20.66 21.05
C ALA A 61 8.96 21.13 21.37
N PRO A 62 9.85 21.26 20.36
CA PRO A 62 11.16 21.87 20.55
C PRO A 62 11.01 23.37 20.82
N ALA A 63 11.95 23.95 21.56
CA ALA A 63 12.10 25.40 21.62
C ALA A 63 12.71 25.88 20.30
N ILE A 64 12.15 26.94 19.72
CA ILE A 64 12.72 27.58 18.53
C ILE A 64 13.70 28.64 18.99
N ASP A 65 14.91 28.22 19.38
CA ASP A 65 15.91 29.10 20.01
C ASP A 65 17.35 28.90 19.49
N GLY A 66 17.56 27.95 18.58
CA GLY A 66 18.86 27.63 17.98
C GLY A 66 19.67 26.59 18.77
N VAL A 67 19.10 26.01 19.83
CA VAL A 67 19.71 24.95 20.63
C VAL A 67 19.02 23.61 20.32
N VAL A 68 19.79 22.59 19.96
CA VAL A 68 19.23 21.25 19.71
C VAL A 68 18.72 20.65 21.02
N ASP A 69 17.40 20.63 21.16
CA ASP A 69 16.69 19.97 22.24
C ASP A 69 16.71 18.44 22.12
N ALA A 70 16.51 17.75 23.25
CA ALA A 70 16.31 16.30 23.29
C ALA A 70 15.06 15.84 22.50
N ALA A 71 14.10 16.72 22.22
CA ALA A 71 12.93 16.40 21.39
C ALA A 71 13.34 15.97 19.97
N TRP A 72 14.49 16.42 19.48
CA TRP A 72 15.02 16.06 18.17
C TRP A 72 15.63 14.64 18.11
N ASP A 73 15.90 14.00 19.25
CA ASP A 73 16.52 12.66 19.28
C ASP A 73 15.60 11.58 18.69
N ASP A 74 14.28 11.79 18.78
CA ASP A 74 13.25 10.88 18.26
C ASP A 74 12.82 11.22 16.82
N ALA A 75 13.31 12.33 16.25
CA ALA A 75 12.99 12.75 14.89
C ALA A 75 13.90 12.06 13.87
N ASN A 76 13.31 11.64 12.74
CA ASN A 76 14.10 11.12 11.62
C ASN A 76 15.09 12.19 11.11
N GLN A 77 16.35 11.79 10.95
CA GLN A 77 17.39 12.63 10.38
C GLN A 77 17.65 12.28 8.93
N TYR A 78 17.61 13.29 8.09
CA TYR A 78 17.92 13.24 6.68
C TYR A 78 19.22 13.99 6.40
N THR A 79 19.87 13.61 5.32
CA THR A 79 21.11 14.24 4.86
C THR A 79 20.88 14.79 3.46
N MET A 80 21.47 15.94 3.14
CA MET A 80 21.44 16.44 1.77
C MET A 80 22.20 15.47 0.87
N ASN A 81 21.60 15.03 -0.23
CA ASN A 81 22.11 13.90 -1.01
C ASN A 81 23.20 14.31 -2.02
N ASN A 82 24.06 15.28 -1.70
CA ASN A 82 25.05 15.83 -2.65
C ASN A 82 24.44 16.30 -4.00
N ASN A 83 23.14 16.61 -4.07
CA ASN A 83 22.50 17.10 -5.31
C ASN A 83 22.89 18.57 -5.54
N LEU A 84 24.12 18.78 -6.01
CA LEU A 84 24.60 20.08 -6.43
C LEU A 84 23.92 20.45 -7.75
N VAL A 85 22.92 21.32 -7.70
CA VAL A 85 22.17 21.76 -8.88
C VAL A 85 22.74 23.03 -9.51
N ILE A 86 23.52 23.81 -8.75
CA ILE A 86 24.28 24.99 -9.19
C ILE A 86 25.67 24.96 -8.57
N GLY A 87 26.67 25.42 -9.32
CA GLY A 87 28.08 25.41 -8.93
C GLY A 87 28.89 24.39 -9.74
N THR A 88 30.20 24.63 -9.87
CA THR A 88 31.11 23.68 -10.53
C THR A 88 32.28 23.38 -9.61
N GLY A 89 32.35 22.19 -9.05
CA GLY A 89 33.48 21.88 -8.18
C GLY A 89 33.28 20.63 -7.33
N VAL A 90 34.38 20.24 -6.72
CA VAL A 90 34.37 19.32 -5.60
C VAL A 90 34.06 20.17 -4.37
N LEU A 91 32.82 20.10 -3.87
CA LEU A 91 32.51 20.70 -2.58
C LEU A 91 33.17 19.86 -1.49
N PHE A 92 33.89 20.52 -0.59
CA PHE A 92 34.27 19.89 0.65
C PHE A 92 33.02 19.88 1.56
N GLN A 93 32.84 18.86 2.38
CA GLN A 93 31.76 18.89 3.39
C GLN A 93 31.90 20.05 4.40
N SER A 94 33.06 20.71 4.42
CA SER A 94 33.29 21.93 5.19
C SER A 94 32.83 23.20 4.49
N ASP A 95 32.58 23.13 3.18
CA ASP A 95 32.27 24.24 2.27
C ASP A 95 30.76 24.39 2.15
N LEU A 96 30.05 23.34 1.72
CA LEU A 96 28.60 23.33 1.69
C LEU A 96 28.09 21.92 1.98
N TRP A 97 27.43 21.75 3.12
CA TRP A 97 26.77 20.51 3.51
C TRP A 97 25.63 20.76 4.48
N ALA A 98 24.59 19.91 4.49
CA ALA A 98 23.59 20.00 5.55
C ALA A 98 22.97 18.65 5.93
N THR A 99 22.51 18.59 7.17
CA THR A 99 21.57 17.57 7.68
C THR A 99 20.32 18.26 8.17
N TRP A 100 19.18 17.58 8.10
CA TRP A 100 17.93 18.12 8.59
C TRP A 100 17.09 17.06 9.30
N ARG A 101 16.28 17.49 10.26
CA ARG A 101 15.29 16.68 10.98
C ARG A 101 13.93 17.34 10.86
N ILE A 102 12.88 16.53 10.89
CA ILE A 102 11.49 16.98 10.86
C ILE A 102 10.64 16.18 11.84
N MET A 103 9.74 16.85 12.55
CA MET A 103 8.74 16.23 13.42
C MET A 103 7.49 17.12 13.49
N TYR A 104 6.39 16.61 14.02
CA TYR A 104 5.17 17.40 14.17
C TYR A 104 4.47 17.15 15.51
N ASP A 105 3.66 18.10 15.96
CA ASP A 105 2.67 17.86 17.02
C ASP A 105 1.25 18.14 16.49
N ASP A 106 0.24 18.17 17.35
CA ASP A 106 -1.14 18.43 16.92
C ASP A 106 -1.37 19.82 16.30
N SER A 107 -0.38 20.73 16.38
CA SER A 107 -0.51 22.14 15.98
C SER A 107 0.55 22.60 14.97
N ASN A 108 1.77 22.08 15.02
CA ASN A 108 2.90 22.59 14.24
C ASN A 108 3.74 21.49 13.61
N LEU A 109 4.35 21.84 12.49
CA LEU A 109 5.45 21.15 11.85
C LEU A 109 6.77 21.82 12.25
N TYR A 110 7.76 21.04 12.66
CA TYR A 110 9.04 21.51 13.14
C TYR A 110 10.17 21.05 12.23
N PHE A 111 11.12 21.95 11.93
CA PHE A 111 12.35 21.63 11.23
C PHE A 111 13.57 22.02 12.05
N LEU A 112 14.61 21.19 11.99
CA LEU A 112 15.97 21.53 12.42
C LEU A 112 16.89 21.29 11.22
N VAL A 113 17.60 22.32 10.77
CA VAL A 113 18.57 22.23 9.68
C VAL A 113 19.93 22.67 10.20
N GLU A 114 20.93 21.81 10.08
CA GLU A 114 22.31 22.07 10.48
C GLU A 114 23.17 22.13 9.21
N VAL A 115 23.62 23.34 8.88
CA VAL A 115 24.41 23.64 7.69
C VAL A 115 25.87 23.81 8.07
N ARG A 116 26.76 23.19 7.30
CA ARG A 116 28.19 23.47 7.29
C ARG A 116 28.52 24.38 6.13
N ASP A 117 29.25 25.42 6.46
CA ASP A 117 29.54 26.55 5.59
C ASP A 117 30.72 27.32 6.21
N ASP A 118 31.75 27.59 5.41
CA ASP A 118 32.98 28.21 5.89
C ASP A 118 32.95 29.75 5.86
N THR A 119 32.06 30.36 5.07
CA THR A 119 32.02 31.80 4.82
C THR A 119 30.59 32.32 4.68
N LEU A 120 30.04 32.84 5.78
CA LEU A 120 28.67 33.35 5.81
C LEU A 120 28.51 34.79 5.28
N ILE A 121 27.89 34.96 4.11
CA ILE A 121 27.61 36.20 3.39
C ILE A 121 26.11 36.55 3.35
N LYS A 122 25.87 37.85 3.35
CA LYS A 122 24.57 38.49 3.10
C LYS A 122 24.82 39.88 2.54
N ASP A 123 24.70 40.06 1.24
CA ASP A 123 25.04 41.34 0.60
C ASP A 123 24.16 41.74 -0.60
N GLY A 124 23.33 40.83 -1.10
CA GLY A 124 22.50 41.03 -2.28
C GLY A 124 21.04 41.43 -1.99
N PRO A 125 20.36 42.08 -2.97
CA PRO A 125 18.90 42.23 -2.95
C PRO A 125 18.16 40.94 -3.34
N ASN A 126 18.83 40.03 -4.05
CA ASN A 126 18.32 38.73 -4.43
C ASN A 126 18.63 37.75 -3.30
N TRP A 127 17.63 37.42 -2.51
CA TRP A 127 17.82 36.61 -1.30
C TRP A 127 18.29 35.18 -1.58
N TYR A 128 18.01 34.65 -2.78
CA TYR A 128 18.45 33.32 -3.22
C TYR A 128 19.90 33.29 -3.73
N ASP A 129 20.57 34.45 -3.76
CA ASP A 129 21.97 34.56 -4.17
C ASP A 129 22.93 34.55 -2.96
N ASP A 130 22.43 34.71 -1.73
CA ASP A 130 23.21 34.67 -0.49
C ASP A 130 23.09 33.29 0.23
N ASP A 131 23.76 33.09 1.36
CA ASP A 131 23.57 31.88 2.18
C ASP A 131 22.17 31.80 2.75
N ILE A 132 21.48 30.71 2.40
CA ILE A 132 20.08 30.53 2.74
C ILE A 132 19.69 29.06 2.76
N VAL A 133 18.77 28.73 3.67
CA VAL A 133 17.96 27.52 3.57
C VAL A 133 16.62 27.88 2.95
N GLU A 134 16.23 27.16 1.89
CA GLU A 134 14.89 27.23 1.30
C GLU A 134 14.10 25.97 1.68
N ILE A 135 12.87 26.13 2.15
CA ILE A 135 11.93 25.04 2.45
C ILE A 135 10.72 25.19 1.53
N MET A 136 10.47 24.16 0.71
CA MET A 136 9.31 24.11 -0.18
C MET A 136 8.27 23.14 0.37
N ILE A 137 7.01 23.58 0.45
CA ILE A 137 5.90 22.77 0.98
C ILE A 137 4.71 22.87 0.03
N ASP A 138 4.11 21.74 -0.32
CA ASP A 138 2.81 21.65 -1.00
C ASP A 138 1.84 20.97 -0.02
N GLY A 139 1.07 21.79 0.70
CA GLY A 139 0.32 21.40 1.89
C GLY A 139 -0.81 20.42 1.62
N ASP A 140 -1.51 20.59 0.50
CA ASP A 140 -2.61 19.72 0.07
C ASP A 140 -2.16 18.59 -0.86
N HIS A 141 -0.86 18.53 -1.17
CA HIS A 141 -0.24 17.55 -2.04
C HIS A 141 -0.84 17.55 -3.46
N SER A 142 -1.21 18.73 -3.96
CA SER A 142 -1.81 18.87 -5.28
C SER A 142 -0.84 18.57 -6.43
N ALA A 143 0.47 18.64 -6.18
CA ALA A 143 1.55 18.40 -7.13
C ALA A 143 1.39 19.22 -8.43
N GLY A 144 0.96 20.48 -8.26
CA GLY A 144 0.68 21.38 -9.37
C GLY A 144 1.89 21.66 -10.28
N PRO A 145 1.69 21.98 -11.57
CA PRO A 145 2.76 22.39 -12.48
C PRO A 145 3.30 23.80 -12.20
N SER A 146 2.74 24.49 -11.21
CA SER A 146 3.13 25.84 -10.76
C SER A 146 2.57 26.08 -9.36
N TYR A 147 3.25 26.89 -8.55
CA TYR A 147 2.75 27.36 -7.24
C TYR A 147 1.43 28.11 -7.41
N ASP A 148 0.44 27.77 -6.61
CA ASP A 148 -0.92 28.30 -6.72
C ASP A 148 -1.19 29.56 -5.86
N GLY A 149 -0.27 29.84 -4.92
CA GLY A 149 -0.35 30.97 -4.00
C GLY A 149 -1.33 30.79 -2.83
N VAL A 150 -1.83 29.57 -2.59
CA VAL A 150 -2.80 29.23 -1.54
C VAL A 150 -2.16 28.34 -0.48
N ASN A 151 -1.66 27.17 -0.87
CA ASN A 151 -1.07 26.16 0.03
C ASN A 151 0.28 25.60 -0.48
N ASP A 152 0.81 26.18 -1.56
CA ASP A 152 2.19 25.98 -2.01
C ASP A 152 3.13 27.07 -1.46
N PHE A 153 4.17 26.69 -0.73
CA PHE A 153 5.11 27.58 -0.06
C PHE A 153 6.54 27.38 -0.57
N GLU A 154 7.25 28.47 -0.82
CA GLU A 154 8.71 28.53 -0.89
C GLU A 154 9.12 29.53 0.18
N LEU A 155 9.76 29.04 1.24
CA LEU A 155 10.14 29.82 2.41
C LEU A 155 11.66 29.87 2.51
N GLY A 156 12.22 31.07 2.36
CA GLY A 156 13.65 31.34 2.49
C GLY A 156 14.01 31.88 3.88
N PHE A 157 15.03 31.27 4.49
CA PHE A 157 15.61 31.64 5.77
C PHE A 157 17.05 32.09 5.56
N ARG A 158 17.23 33.31 5.07
CA ARG A 158 18.55 33.85 4.70
C ARG A 158 19.41 34.13 5.94
N TRP A 159 20.70 33.87 5.86
CA TRP A 159 21.66 34.15 6.91
C TRP A 159 21.49 35.57 7.48
N ASN A 160 21.33 35.65 8.80
CA ASN A 160 21.21 36.91 9.55
C ASN A 160 20.10 37.85 9.01
N ASP A 161 19.04 37.29 8.42
CA ASP A 161 17.82 38.02 8.08
C ASP A 161 16.78 37.87 9.19
N PRO A 162 16.18 38.97 9.69
CA PRO A 162 15.17 38.87 10.75
C PRO A 162 13.79 38.39 10.26
N ALA A 163 13.60 38.17 8.95
CA ALA A 163 12.32 37.81 8.38
C ALA A 163 12.40 36.57 7.50
N ILE A 164 11.32 35.78 7.50
CA ILE A 164 11.10 34.72 6.51
C ILE A 164 10.78 35.38 5.17
N ILE A 165 11.49 34.98 4.13
CA ILE A 165 11.32 35.48 2.78
C ILE A 165 10.44 34.50 2.01
N ARG A 166 9.53 35.00 1.17
CA ARG A 166 8.66 34.16 0.35
C ARG A 166 9.08 34.17 -1.11
N GLY A 167 8.87 33.03 -1.77
CA GLY A 167 8.82 32.94 -3.21
C GLY A 167 7.76 33.87 -3.83
N ALA A 168 8.01 34.31 -5.06
CA ALA A 168 7.13 35.26 -5.74
C ALA A 168 5.72 34.69 -5.98
N ASN A 169 5.63 33.39 -6.28
CA ASN A 169 4.38 32.70 -6.60
C ASN A 169 3.81 31.89 -5.43
N SER A 170 4.52 31.84 -4.31
CA SER A 170 4.11 31.10 -3.11
C SER A 170 2.94 31.73 -2.38
N ALA A 171 2.29 30.96 -1.53
CA ALA A 171 1.37 31.43 -0.53
C ALA A 171 2.03 32.45 0.41
N PRO A 172 1.24 33.33 1.08
CA PRO A 172 1.77 34.24 2.09
C PRO A 172 2.51 33.48 3.20
N VAL A 173 3.60 34.06 3.72
CA VAL A 173 4.28 33.51 4.91
C VAL A 173 3.26 33.28 6.02
N PRO A 174 3.19 32.08 6.63
CA PRO A 174 2.28 31.81 7.73
C PRO A 174 2.47 32.84 8.85
N PRO A 175 1.42 33.59 9.25
CA PRO A 175 1.56 34.70 10.19
C PRO A 175 2.09 34.28 11.56
N ASN A 176 1.93 33.01 11.95
CA ASN A 176 2.45 32.48 13.20
C ASN A 176 3.66 31.55 13.03
N ALA A 177 4.30 31.54 11.84
CA ALA A 177 5.59 30.89 11.67
C ALA A 177 6.66 31.51 12.57
N GLN A 178 7.51 30.67 13.15
CA GLN A 178 8.64 31.07 13.98
C GLN A 178 9.91 30.44 13.44
N PHE A 179 11.04 31.13 13.58
CA PHE A 179 12.35 30.56 13.32
C PHE A 179 13.41 31.15 14.23
N SER A 180 14.48 30.39 14.46
CA SER A 180 15.72 30.87 15.08
C SER A 180 16.89 30.38 14.25
N MET A 181 17.84 31.27 13.98
CA MET A 181 19.06 30.94 13.25
C MET A 181 20.28 31.43 14.04
N VAL A 182 21.24 30.53 14.24
CA VAL A 182 22.47 30.82 15.01
C VAL A 182 23.70 30.30 14.27
N GLY A 183 24.81 31.02 14.37
CA GLY A 183 26.10 30.53 13.86
C GLY A 183 26.64 29.40 14.74
N THR A 184 27.26 28.41 14.11
CA THR A 184 28.00 27.32 14.78
C THR A 184 29.51 27.52 14.57
N SER A 185 30.32 26.56 15.01
CA SER A 185 31.77 26.59 14.76
C SER A 185 32.16 26.28 13.30
N ASP A 186 31.24 25.73 12.53
CA ASP A 186 31.45 25.14 11.22
C ASP A 186 30.36 25.51 10.20
N GLY A 187 29.52 26.51 10.50
CA GLY A 187 28.42 26.97 9.65
C GLY A 187 27.31 27.62 10.48
N TYR A 188 26.07 27.17 10.30
CA TYR A 188 24.91 27.69 11.00
C TYR A 188 23.81 26.63 11.23
N ARG A 189 22.93 26.93 12.18
CA ARG A 189 21.77 26.10 12.52
C ARG A 189 20.50 26.92 12.41
N LEU A 190 19.47 26.30 11.86
CA LEU A 190 18.12 26.84 11.72
C LEU A 190 17.11 25.92 12.40
N GLU A 191 16.25 26.49 13.24
CA GLU A 191 15.04 25.84 13.75
C GLU A 191 13.81 26.59 13.24
N ILE A 192 12.76 25.85 12.88
CA ILE A 192 11.51 26.41 12.34
C ILE A 192 10.31 25.75 13.03
N SER A 193 9.29 26.54 13.33
CA SER A 193 7.94 26.06 13.65
C SER A 193 6.95 26.66 12.67
N LEU A 194 6.20 25.80 11.96
CA LEU A 194 5.14 26.19 11.04
C LEU A 194 3.79 25.64 11.55
N PRO A 195 2.78 26.50 11.81
CA PRO A 195 1.45 26.02 12.18
C PRO A 195 0.82 25.19 11.04
N LEU A 196 0.46 23.93 11.33
CA LEU A 196 -0.04 22.97 10.34
C LEU A 196 -1.26 23.48 9.58
N ALA A 197 -2.21 24.10 10.30
CA ALA A 197 -3.42 24.66 9.72
C ALA A 197 -3.17 25.85 8.78
N GLU A 198 -2.04 26.56 8.94
CA GLU A 198 -1.67 27.70 8.07
C GLU A 198 -0.94 27.26 6.81
N ILE A 199 -0.41 26.03 6.80
CA ILE A 199 0.21 25.40 5.63
C ILE A 199 -0.67 24.31 5.01
N ASP A 200 -1.95 24.25 5.37
CA ASP A 200 -2.95 23.28 4.90
C ASP A 200 -2.57 21.80 5.09
N VAL A 201 -1.75 21.50 6.11
CA VAL A 201 -1.41 20.14 6.51
C VAL A 201 -2.33 19.72 7.65
N GLN A 202 -2.98 18.57 7.54
CA GLN A 202 -3.86 18.06 8.60
C GLN A 202 -3.06 17.17 9.55
N PRO A 203 -3.12 17.36 10.89
CA PRO A 203 -2.41 16.55 11.89
C PRO A 203 -3.08 15.17 12.07
N VAL A 204 -3.20 14.42 10.98
CA VAL A 204 -3.73 13.06 10.95
C VAL A 204 -2.62 12.11 10.51
N ASP A 205 -2.60 10.94 11.12
CA ASP A 205 -1.71 9.84 10.72
C ASP A 205 -1.89 9.54 9.22
N ASP A 206 -0.80 9.19 8.54
CA ASP A 206 -0.71 8.98 7.09
C ASP A 206 -1.00 10.23 6.21
N TYR A 207 -1.09 11.45 6.77
CA TYR A 207 -1.24 12.64 5.93
C TYR A 207 0.02 12.88 5.10
N VAL A 208 -0.14 13.03 3.78
CA VAL A 208 0.95 13.26 2.84
C VAL A 208 0.94 14.71 2.36
N PHE A 209 2.10 15.35 2.35
CA PHE A 209 2.32 16.69 1.79
C PHE A 209 3.61 16.73 0.96
N GLY A 210 3.70 17.62 -0.03
CA GLY A 210 4.92 17.79 -0.82
C GLY A 210 6.02 18.52 -0.04
N LEU A 211 7.27 18.13 -0.22
CA LEU A 211 8.42 18.67 0.52
C LEU A 211 9.71 18.66 -0.31
N ASP A 212 10.49 19.74 -0.25
CA ASP A 212 11.92 19.74 -0.60
C ASP A 212 12.69 20.77 0.25
N ILE A 213 13.99 20.53 0.46
CA ILE A 213 14.89 21.37 1.27
C ILE A 213 16.10 21.71 0.43
N HIS A 214 16.39 23.00 0.25
CA HIS A 214 17.52 23.48 -0.53
C HIS A 214 18.42 24.37 0.33
N VAL A 215 19.72 24.37 0.04
CA VAL A 215 20.71 25.22 0.71
C VAL A 215 21.56 25.89 -0.36
N ASN A 216 21.63 27.22 -0.33
CA ASN A 216 22.50 28.00 -1.20
C ASN A 216 23.69 28.53 -0.41
N ASP A 217 24.74 28.86 -1.16
CA ASP A 217 26.09 29.11 -0.69
C ASP A 217 26.70 30.27 -1.49
N ASP A 218 27.21 31.29 -0.81
CA ASP A 218 27.96 32.43 -1.37
C ASP A 218 29.16 32.80 -0.49
N ASP A 219 30.36 32.64 -1.05
CA ASP A 219 31.60 32.95 -0.32
C ASP A 219 32.22 34.29 -0.71
N ASN A 220 31.75 34.89 -1.80
CA ASN A 220 32.49 35.94 -2.50
C ASN A 220 31.76 37.28 -2.60
N GLY A 221 30.51 37.33 -2.16
CA GLY A 221 29.66 38.53 -2.24
C GLY A 221 29.15 38.79 -3.64
N GLY A 222 28.91 37.69 -4.36
CA GLY A 222 28.42 37.65 -5.74
C GLY A 222 27.06 36.97 -5.80
N PRO A 223 26.63 36.48 -6.98
CA PRO A 223 25.58 35.46 -7.02
C PRO A 223 26.06 34.17 -6.35
N ARG A 224 25.14 33.37 -5.81
CA ARG A 224 25.43 32.07 -5.21
C ARG A 224 26.46 31.25 -5.99
N ASP A 225 27.47 30.77 -5.28
CA ASP A 225 28.52 29.89 -5.78
C ASP A 225 27.97 28.47 -5.97
N ALA A 226 27.13 28.01 -5.04
CA ALA A 226 26.53 26.68 -5.08
C ALA A 226 25.06 26.64 -4.59
N LYS A 227 24.36 25.59 -5.03
CA LYS A 227 23.03 25.22 -4.52
C LYS A 227 22.92 23.72 -4.41
N MET A 228 22.64 23.23 -3.20
CA MET A 228 22.42 21.82 -2.92
C MET A 228 20.95 21.57 -2.55
N THR A 229 20.39 20.46 -3.02
CA THR A 229 19.00 20.07 -2.71
C THR A 229 18.95 18.73 -1.98
N TRP A 230 17.88 18.50 -1.22
CA TRP A 230 17.61 17.17 -0.68
C TRP A 230 17.07 16.25 -1.78
N TYR A 231 16.04 16.68 -2.52
CA TYR A 231 15.42 15.86 -3.55
C TYR A 231 15.68 16.36 -4.99
N GLY A 232 15.35 17.59 -5.34
CA GLY A 232 15.38 18.03 -6.75
C GLY A 232 16.75 17.85 -7.44
N ILE A 233 16.82 17.08 -8.53
CA ILE A 233 18.08 16.92 -9.31
C ILE A 233 18.33 18.09 -10.30
N ALA A 234 17.48 19.11 -10.26
CA ALA A 234 17.57 20.32 -11.06
C ALA A 234 17.04 21.51 -10.24
N ASP A 235 17.50 22.72 -10.56
CA ASP A 235 17.02 23.96 -9.91
C ASP A 235 15.67 24.41 -10.50
N ASN A 236 14.62 23.62 -10.23
CA ASN A 236 13.26 23.85 -10.74
C ASN A 236 12.14 23.61 -9.70
N ALA A 237 12.47 23.21 -8.47
CA ALA A 237 11.49 23.03 -7.39
C ALA A 237 10.79 24.34 -7.02
N TRP A 238 11.49 25.48 -7.13
CA TRP A 238 10.93 26.83 -6.95
C TRP A 238 9.88 27.21 -8.01
N GLN A 239 9.79 26.45 -9.11
CA GLN A 239 8.84 26.73 -10.19
C GLN A 239 7.53 25.95 -10.05
N ALA A 240 7.59 24.71 -9.58
CA ALA A 240 6.45 23.79 -9.59
C ALA A 240 6.49 22.78 -8.42
N PRO A 241 5.39 22.67 -7.64
CA PRO A 241 5.19 21.61 -6.65
C PRO A 241 5.35 20.19 -7.19
N ALA A 242 5.04 19.96 -8.48
CA ALA A 242 5.26 18.69 -9.16
C ALA A 242 6.71 18.16 -9.13
N ASN A 243 7.68 19.03 -8.82
CA ASN A 243 9.10 18.67 -8.71
C ASN A 243 9.53 18.34 -7.27
N LEU A 244 8.63 18.46 -6.28
CA LEU A 244 8.91 18.15 -4.89
C LEU A 244 8.90 16.63 -4.63
N SER A 245 9.55 16.23 -3.55
CA SER A 245 9.29 14.94 -2.91
C SER A 245 8.01 15.04 -2.07
N TYR A 246 7.77 14.06 -1.22
CA TYR A 246 6.69 14.09 -0.25
C TYR A 246 7.14 13.58 1.12
N ALA A 247 6.45 14.07 2.13
CA ALA A 247 6.59 13.70 3.52
C ALA A 247 5.25 13.13 4.04
N THR A 248 5.31 12.15 4.94
CA THR A 248 4.13 11.53 5.56
C THR A 248 4.15 11.73 7.06
N LEU A 249 3.04 12.19 7.65
CA LEU A 249 2.87 12.27 9.10
C LEU A 249 2.67 10.88 9.71
N ASP A 250 3.42 10.57 10.76
CA ASP A 250 3.37 9.30 11.50
C ASP A 250 3.14 9.60 12.98
N ASP A 251 1.95 9.31 13.50
CA ASP A 251 1.63 9.59 14.91
C ASP A 251 2.19 8.59 15.92
N GLY A 252 2.92 7.58 15.44
CA GLY A 252 3.43 6.47 16.24
C GLY A 252 2.33 5.60 16.85
N THR A 253 1.05 5.93 16.62
CA THR A 253 -0.04 5.03 16.90
C THR A 253 -0.07 4.00 15.77
N PRO A 254 0.02 2.71 16.09
CA PRO A 254 -0.37 1.71 15.12
C PRO A 254 -1.81 2.05 14.69
N PRO A 255 -2.13 2.06 13.39
CA PRO A 255 -3.46 2.40 12.92
C PRO A 255 -4.50 1.64 13.77
N ALA A 256 -5.47 2.37 14.32
CA ALA A 256 -6.41 1.85 15.32
C ALA A 256 -6.97 0.49 14.89
N GLU A 257 -6.62 -0.59 15.60
CA GLU A 257 -6.93 -1.96 15.22
C GLU A 257 -8.44 -2.24 15.05
N PRO A 258 -8.93 -2.54 13.83
CA PRO A 258 -10.27 -3.06 13.60
C PRO A 258 -10.22 -4.44 12.92
N ASN A 259 -10.68 -5.47 13.65
CA ASN A 259 -11.12 -6.81 13.21
C ASN A 259 -10.57 -7.39 11.88
N ALA A 260 -9.94 -8.56 12.01
CA ALA A 260 -9.70 -9.52 10.94
C ALA A 260 -11.00 -9.97 10.24
N ALA A 261 -11.39 -9.28 9.15
CA ALA A 261 -12.07 -9.84 7.98
C ALA A 261 -12.13 -8.77 6.86
N VAL A 262 -11.83 -9.16 5.61
CA VAL A 262 -12.10 -8.31 4.41
C VAL A 262 -13.58 -8.03 4.23
N CYS A 263 -14.46 -8.76 4.93
CA CYS A 263 -15.89 -8.81 4.64
C CYS A 263 -16.73 -8.21 5.75
N GLY A 264 -17.92 -7.74 5.39
CA GLY A 264 -18.91 -7.21 6.33
C GLY A 264 -19.18 -5.73 6.19
N THR A 265 -18.83 -5.12 5.04
CA THR A 265 -19.24 -3.76 4.66
C THR A 265 -19.59 -3.63 3.17
N GLN A 266 -19.36 -4.68 2.37
CA GLN A 266 -19.65 -4.72 0.94
C GLN A 266 -21.14 -4.49 0.66
N SER A 267 -21.41 -3.84 -0.48
CA SER A 267 -22.75 -3.74 -1.04
C SER A 267 -23.06 -4.95 -1.93
N ILE A 268 -24.05 -5.75 -1.52
CA ILE A 268 -24.54 -6.93 -2.24
C ILE A 268 -25.86 -6.57 -2.92
N LEU A 269 -25.99 -6.89 -4.21
CA LEU A 269 -27.28 -6.91 -4.89
C LEU A 269 -27.93 -8.28 -4.66
N PHE A 270 -29.09 -8.30 -4.04
CA PHE A 270 -29.89 -9.50 -3.86
C PHE A 270 -31.12 -9.43 -4.78
N VAL A 271 -31.21 -10.31 -5.76
CA VAL A 271 -32.30 -10.38 -6.73
C VAL A 271 -33.29 -11.45 -6.30
N ALA A 272 -34.55 -11.05 -6.13
CA ALA A 272 -35.63 -11.90 -5.60
C ALA A 272 -36.89 -11.77 -6.46
N GLY A 273 -37.77 -12.77 -6.41
CA GLY A 273 -39.07 -12.76 -7.12
C GLY A 273 -40.13 -11.81 -6.55
N SER A 274 -39.76 -10.92 -5.63
CA SER A 274 -40.67 -9.98 -4.96
C SER A 274 -39.90 -8.83 -4.31
N PRO A 275 -40.53 -7.68 -4.04
CA PRO A 275 -39.84 -6.57 -3.40
C PRO A 275 -39.56 -6.88 -1.92
N GLU A 276 -38.61 -6.15 -1.32
CA GLU A 276 -38.10 -6.40 0.04
C GLU A 276 -39.20 -6.54 1.11
N ALA A 277 -40.28 -5.75 1.00
CA ALA A 277 -41.38 -5.75 1.96
C ALA A 277 -42.20 -7.06 1.99
N THR A 278 -42.07 -7.91 0.96
CA THR A 278 -42.89 -9.12 0.78
C THR A 278 -42.05 -10.36 0.46
N LEU A 279 -40.76 -10.35 0.79
CA LEU A 279 -39.89 -11.51 0.58
C LEU A 279 -40.47 -12.78 1.20
N ILE A 280 -40.31 -13.90 0.50
CA ILE A 280 -40.58 -15.22 1.04
C ILE A 280 -39.59 -15.55 2.17
N ALA A 281 -39.92 -16.55 2.99
CA ALA A 281 -39.11 -16.91 4.16
C ALA A 281 -37.65 -17.25 3.80
N ASP A 282 -37.42 -17.95 2.68
CA ASP A 282 -36.09 -18.31 2.20
C ASP A 282 -35.24 -17.06 1.92
N ASP A 283 -35.77 -16.12 1.14
CA ASP A 283 -35.08 -14.88 0.78
C ASP A 283 -34.83 -13.98 1.98
N ALA A 284 -35.84 -13.82 2.84
CA ALA A 284 -35.74 -13.01 4.05
C ALA A 284 -34.65 -13.55 5.00
N ALA A 285 -34.51 -14.88 5.10
CA ALA A 285 -33.46 -15.51 5.90
C ALA A 285 -32.06 -15.14 5.38
N VAL A 286 -31.84 -15.20 4.06
CA VAL A 286 -30.53 -14.83 3.46
C VAL A 286 -30.24 -13.35 3.65
N VAL A 287 -31.18 -12.46 3.33
CA VAL A 287 -31.01 -11.02 3.47
C VAL A 287 -30.71 -10.64 4.93
N SER A 288 -31.43 -11.23 5.88
CA SER A 288 -31.19 -11.00 7.31
C SER A 288 -29.81 -11.50 7.75
N HIS A 289 -29.41 -12.70 7.31
CA HIS A 289 -28.11 -13.28 7.66
C HIS A 289 -26.96 -12.43 7.14
N LEU A 290 -27.00 -12.03 5.85
CA LEU A 290 -25.99 -11.17 5.24
C LEU A 290 -25.88 -9.81 5.95
N ARG A 291 -27.00 -9.17 6.28
CA ARG A 291 -26.98 -7.90 7.03
C ARG A 291 -26.43 -8.08 8.44
N SER A 292 -26.75 -9.19 9.11
CA SER A 292 -26.18 -9.50 10.42
C SER A 292 -24.67 -9.73 10.38
N ALA A 293 -24.16 -10.20 9.23
CA ALA A 293 -22.73 -10.32 8.95
C ALA A 293 -22.07 -8.99 8.49
N GLY A 294 -22.83 -7.88 8.48
CA GLY A 294 -22.35 -6.52 8.20
C GLY A 294 -22.53 -6.05 6.75
N TYR A 295 -22.93 -6.93 5.82
CA TYR A 295 -23.08 -6.55 4.42
C TYR A 295 -24.24 -5.55 4.21
N THR A 296 -24.02 -4.57 3.33
CA THR A 296 -25.09 -3.69 2.84
C THR A 296 -25.86 -4.42 1.74
N VAL A 297 -27.04 -4.97 2.05
CA VAL A 297 -27.84 -5.71 1.07
C VAL A 297 -28.92 -4.82 0.44
N VAL A 298 -28.84 -4.66 -0.88
CA VAL A 298 -29.84 -3.99 -1.71
C VAL A 298 -30.68 -5.06 -2.40
N VAL A 299 -31.94 -5.17 -2.01
CA VAL A 299 -32.89 -6.10 -2.61
C VAL A 299 -33.55 -5.46 -3.84
N VAL A 300 -33.60 -6.18 -4.95
CA VAL A 300 -34.31 -5.75 -6.16
C VAL A 300 -35.19 -6.88 -6.67
N ASP A 301 -36.45 -6.53 -6.93
CA ASP A 301 -37.45 -7.40 -7.54
C ASP A 301 -37.07 -7.71 -9.00
N ASP A 302 -37.18 -8.98 -9.41
CA ASP A 302 -36.82 -9.45 -10.73
C ASP A 302 -37.66 -8.82 -11.86
N ASP A 303 -38.89 -8.40 -11.58
CA ASP A 303 -39.76 -7.69 -12.53
C ASP A 303 -39.17 -6.34 -12.97
N VAL A 304 -38.33 -5.71 -12.13
CA VAL A 304 -37.73 -4.40 -12.40
C VAL A 304 -36.22 -4.43 -12.54
N VAL A 305 -35.56 -5.52 -12.14
CA VAL A 305 -34.10 -5.63 -12.11
C VAL A 305 -33.48 -5.41 -13.49
N GLN A 306 -32.35 -4.70 -13.54
CA GLN A 306 -31.55 -4.45 -14.73
C GLN A 306 -30.08 -4.78 -14.45
N THR A 307 -29.28 -5.04 -15.49
CA THR A 307 -27.83 -5.23 -15.36
C THR A 307 -27.16 -4.06 -14.63
N ALA A 308 -27.63 -2.83 -14.85
CA ALA A 308 -27.11 -1.62 -14.21
C ALA A 308 -27.23 -1.63 -12.67
N ASN A 309 -28.11 -2.44 -12.08
CA ASN A 309 -28.22 -2.56 -10.62
C ASN A 309 -26.98 -3.18 -9.98
N ALA A 310 -26.14 -3.88 -10.74
CA ALA A 310 -24.86 -4.41 -10.27
C ALA A 310 -23.78 -3.32 -10.13
N ALA A 311 -23.99 -2.12 -10.69
CA ALA A 311 -23.02 -1.03 -10.58
C ALA A 311 -22.82 -0.60 -9.12
N GLY A 312 -21.56 -0.47 -8.70
CA GLY A 312 -21.19 -0.13 -7.32
C GLY A 312 -21.43 -1.24 -6.29
N LYS A 313 -21.79 -2.45 -6.74
CA LYS A 313 -21.91 -3.65 -5.89
C LYS A 313 -20.63 -4.46 -5.98
N GLN A 314 -20.41 -5.34 -5.00
CA GLN A 314 -19.26 -6.26 -4.98
C GLN A 314 -19.68 -7.72 -5.21
N LEU A 315 -20.97 -8.02 -5.08
CA LEU A 315 -21.55 -9.34 -5.34
C LEU A 315 -23.00 -9.19 -5.82
N VAL A 316 -23.39 -10.07 -6.75
CA VAL A 316 -24.79 -10.32 -7.09
C VAL A 316 -25.20 -11.70 -6.57
N ILE A 317 -26.31 -11.77 -5.87
CA ILE A 317 -26.94 -13.01 -5.43
C ILE A 317 -28.31 -13.09 -6.08
N ILE A 318 -28.62 -14.21 -6.74
CA ILE A 318 -29.88 -14.45 -7.45
C ILE A 318 -30.58 -15.63 -6.80
N SER A 319 -31.74 -15.37 -6.21
CA SER A 319 -32.53 -16.40 -5.54
C SER A 319 -33.32 -17.24 -6.54
N SER A 320 -33.63 -18.49 -6.19
CA SER A 320 -34.59 -19.33 -6.90
C SER A 320 -36.05 -18.85 -6.82
N SER A 321 -36.31 -17.73 -6.14
CA SER A 321 -37.63 -17.10 -6.14
C SER A 321 -37.89 -16.29 -7.41
N VAL A 322 -36.84 -15.92 -8.16
CA VAL A 322 -36.97 -15.13 -9.40
C VAL A 322 -37.65 -15.94 -10.50
N ALA A 323 -38.35 -15.27 -11.40
CA ALA A 323 -38.65 -15.82 -12.70
C ALA A 323 -37.39 -15.77 -13.57
N SER A 324 -36.87 -16.94 -13.97
CA SER A 324 -35.68 -17.03 -14.84
C SER A 324 -35.82 -16.22 -16.12
N SER A 325 -37.02 -16.15 -16.71
CA SER A 325 -37.34 -15.32 -17.89
C SER A 325 -37.21 -13.81 -17.65
N SER A 326 -37.31 -13.37 -16.40
CA SER A 326 -37.11 -11.96 -16.03
C SER A 326 -35.63 -11.65 -15.86
N VAL A 327 -34.80 -12.61 -15.44
CA VAL A 327 -33.36 -12.38 -15.20
C VAL A 327 -32.53 -12.68 -16.45
N THR A 328 -32.73 -13.84 -17.08
CA THR A 328 -32.00 -14.32 -18.26
C THR A 328 -30.47 -14.15 -18.08
N THR A 329 -29.81 -13.47 -19.01
CA THR A 329 -28.36 -13.26 -19.01
C THR A 329 -27.93 -11.94 -18.36
N LYS A 330 -28.83 -11.18 -17.70
CA LYS A 330 -28.56 -9.82 -17.19
C LYS A 330 -27.29 -9.73 -16.35
N PHE A 331 -27.01 -10.76 -15.55
CA PHE A 331 -25.87 -10.80 -14.63
C PHE A 331 -24.76 -11.75 -15.04
N ARG A 332 -24.84 -12.37 -16.22
CA ARG A 332 -23.80 -13.30 -16.69
C ARG A 332 -22.45 -12.60 -16.85
N ASP A 333 -22.47 -11.44 -17.48
CA ASP A 333 -21.29 -10.75 -17.98
C ASP A 333 -20.79 -9.62 -17.04
N VAL A 334 -21.35 -9.48 -15.84
CA VAL A 334 -20.92 -8.46 -14.86
C VAL A 334 -19.54 -8.78 -14.29
N THR A 335 -18.74 -7.76 -13.98
CA THR A 335 -17.35 -7.92 -13.52
C THR A 335 -17.20 -8.23 -12.02
N VAL A 336 -18.32 -8.47 -11.33
CA VAL A 336 -18.38 -8.82 -9.90
C VAL A 336 -18.75 -10.29 -9.73
N GLY A 337 -18.53 -10.84 -8.53
CA GLY A 337 -18.94 -12.20 -8.21
C GLY A 337 -20.44 -12.40 -8.39
N VAL A 338 -20.86 -13.61 -8.78
CA VAL A 338 -22.29 -13.97 -8.86
C VAL A 338 -22.54 -15.31 -8.19
N ILE A 339 -23.55 -15.37 -7.32
CA ILE A 339 -24.09 -16.60 -6.75
C ILE A 339 -25.52 -16.76 -7.23
N THR A 340 -25.90 -17.94 -7.68
CA THR A 340 -27.30 -18.27 -7.95
C THR A 340 -27.63 -19.68 -7.48
N TRP A 341 -28.87 -19.85 -7.02
CA TRP A 341 -29.48 -21.17 -6.79
C TRP A 341 -30.78 -21.34 -7.59
N GLU A 342 -31.03 -20.49 -8.58
CA GLU A 342 -32.07 -20.71 -9.59
C GLU A 342 -31.53 -21.64 -10.67
N ASP A 343 -31.99 -22.90 -10.69
CA ASP A 343 -31.46 -23.92 -11.61
C ASP A 343 -31.72 -23.58 -13.08
N ALA A 344 -32.89 -23.01 -13.39
CA ALA A 344 -33.24 -22.61 -14.75
C ALA A 344 -32.42 -21.41 -15.26
N LEU A 345 -31.56 -20.80 -14.43
CA LEU A 345 -30.59 -19.81 -14.88
C LEU A 345 -29.19 -20.39 -15.09
N PHE A 346 -28.92 -21.65 -14.74
CA PHE A 346 -27.58 -22.22 -14.84
C PHE A 346 -27.08 -22.28 -16.29
N ASN A 347 -27.94 -22.62 -17.24
CA ASN A 347 -27.65 -22.57 -18.68
C ASN A 347 -27.47 -21.12 -19.18
N ASP A 348 -28.37 -20.21 -18.82
CA ASP A 348 -28.34 -18.80 -19.22
C ASP A 348 -27.07 -18.09 -18.73
N MET A 349 -26.62 -18.45 -17.52
CA MET A 349 -25.39 -17.96 -16.91
C MET A 349 -24.13 -18.68 -17.43
N GLY A 350 -24.29 -19.71 -18.28
CA GLY A 350 -23.22 -20.47 -18.91
C GLY A 350 -22.59 -21.56 -18.05
N PHE A 351 -23.15 -21.83 -16.86
CA PHE A 351 -22.60 -22.79 -15.91
C PHE A 351 -22.70 -24.23 -16.43
N THR A 352 -23.86 -24.56 -17.01
CA THR A 352 -24.23 -25.90 -17.47
C THR A 352 -24.61 -25.87 -18.95
N GLY A 353 -24.86 -27.05 -19.54
CA GLY A 353 -25.61 -27.13 -20.78
C GLY A 353 -27.12 -26.89 -20.56
N ASP A 354 -27.88 -27.04 -21.64
CA ASP A 354 -29.33 -26.76 -21.71
C ASP A 354 -30.20 -28.03 -21.76
N ALA A 355 -29.59 -29.21 -21.66
CA ALA A 355 -30.36 -30.45 -21.63
C ALA A 355 -30.99 -30.67 -20.23
N PRO A 356 -32.11 -31.39 -20.13
CA PRO A 356 -32.75 -31.68 -18.83
C PRO A 356 -31.87 -32.43 -17.82
N GLU A 357 -30.82 -33.12 -18.30
CA GLU A 357 -29.81 -33.77 -17.47
C GLU A 357 -28.69 -32.83 -16.99
N ASP A 358 -28.59 -31.61 -17.53
CA ASP A 358 -27.49 -30.69 -17.23
C ASP A 358 -27.75 -29.84 -15.99
N HIS A 359 -29.01 -29.63 -15.61
CA HIS A 359 -29.38 -28.88 -14.41
C HIS A 359 -30.80 -29.24 -13.97
N GLY A 360 -31.14 -28.95 -12.72
CA GLY A 360 -32.48 -29.16 -12.22
C GLY A 360 -32.58 -29.01 -10.70
N ILE A 361 -33.70 -29.48 -10.17
CA ILE A 361 -33.97 -29.56 -8.73
C ILE A 361 -34.07 -31.00 -8.24
N GLN A 362 -33.83 -31.18 -6.94
CA GLN A 362 -34.06 -32.42 -6.21
C GLN A 362 -34.82 -32.09 -4.92
N ASN A 363 -36.04 -32.63 -4.79
CA ASN A 363 -36.88 -32.39 -3.63
C ASN A 363 -36.49 -33.27 -2.43
N SER A 364 -36.98 -32.89 -1.24
CA SER A 364 -36.89 -33.68 0.00
C SER A 364 -35.46 -34.00 0.45
N GLN A 365 -34.56 -33.02 0.32
CA GLN A 365 -33.18 -33.11 0.76
C GLN A 365 -33.00 -32.49 2.14
N THR A 366 -32.15 -33.08 2.96
CA THR A 366 -31.64 -32.50 4.22
C THR A 366 -30.13 -32.53 4.30
N THR A 367 -29.49 -33.25 3.38
CA THR A 367 -28.07 -33.59 3.41
C THR A 367 -27.46 -33.49 2.03
N LEU A 368 -26.19 -33.12 1.96
CA LEU A 368 -25.37 -33.11 0.75
C LEU A 368 -24.07 -33.87 0.96
N ALA A 369 -23.51 -34.40 -0.13
CA ALA A 369 -22.21 -35.06 -0.13
C ALA A 369 -21.13 -34.03 -0.48
N ILE A 370 -20.09 -33.91 0.35
CA ILE A 370 -18.92 -33.07 0.03
C ILE A 370 -17.96 -33.87 -0.84
N LEU A 371 -17.69 -33.35 -2.04
CA LEU A 371 -16.81 -33.93 -3.04
C LEU A 371 -15.35 -33.48 -2.88
N ASP A 372 -15.16 -32.22 -2.49
CA ASP A 372 -13.85 -31.62 -2.24
C ASP A 372 -13.89 -30.83 -0.95
N SER A 373 -13.48 -31.46 0.15
CA SER A 373 -13.44 -30.84 1.48
C SER A 373 -12.27 -29.87 1.66
N THR A 374 -11.32 -29.83 0.72
CA THR A 374 -10.16 -28.93 0.79
C THR A 374 -10.44 -27.58 0.17
N HIS A 375 -11.44 -27.50 -0.71
CA HIS A 375 -11.84 -26.24 -1.32
C HIS A 375 -12.52 -25.30 -0.31
N PRO A 376 -12.24 -23.98 -0.31
CA PRO A 376 -12.84 -23.02 0.62
C PRO A 376 -14.38 -23.06 0.67
N LEU A 377 -15.03 -23.27 -0.47
CA LEU A 377 -16.50 -23.44 -0.56
C LEU A 377 -17.06 -24.59 0.28
N ALA A 378 -16.25 -25.57 0.69
CA ALA A 378 -16.67 -26.64 1.59
C ALA A 378 -16.75 -26.21 3.05
N ALA A 379 -16.26 -25.01 3.39
CA ALA A 379 -16.24 -24.46 4.75
C ALA A 379 -15.56 -25.39 5.78
N GLY A 380 -14.56 -26.17 5.35
CA GLY A 380 -13.88 -27.17 6.17
C GLY A 380 -14.74 -28.39 6.55
N LEU A 381 -15.94 -28.52 5.97
CA LEU A 381 -16.83 -29.65 6.17
C LEU A 381 -16.43 -30.82 5.25
N SER A 382 -16.78 -32.05 5.63
CA SER A 382 -16.36 -33.24 4.89
C SER A 382 -17.44 -34.33 4.86
N VAL A 383 -17.31 -35.24 3.88
CA VAL A 383 -18.12 -36.45 3.65
C VAL A 383 -19.61 -36.20 3.43
N SER A 384 -20.38 -35.98 4.50
CA SER A 384 -21.82 -35.78 4.46
C SER A 384 -22.20 -34.69 5.44
N VAL A 385 -22.92 -33.69 4.94
CA VAL A 385 -23.30 -32.51 5.71
C VAL A 385 -24.82 -32.47 5.81
N ALA A 386 -25.34 -32.39 7.04
CA ALA A 386 -26.74 -32.08 7.30
C ALA A 386 -26.97 -30.58 7.10
N ALA A 387 -27.17 -30.16 5.86
CA ALA A 387 -27.27 -28.75 5.50
C ALA A 387 -28.62 -28.13 5.87
N ASN A 388 -29.71 -28.91 5.95
CA ASN A 388 -31.04 -28.41 6.33
C ASN A 388 -31.64 -29.21 7.51
N ALA A 389 -32.30 -28.49 8.42
CA ALA A 389 -33.00 -29.05 9.56
C ALA A 389 -34.33 -29.74 9.18
N SER A 390 -34.89 -29.39 8.01
CA SER A 390 -36.09 -29.98 7.44
C SER A 390 -35.94 -30.21 5.94
N ALA A 391 -36.79 -31.08 5.38
CA ALA A 391 -36.79 -31.38 3.95
C ALA A 391 -36.92 -30.11 3.10
N ALA A 392 -35.96 -29.90 2.21
CA ALA A 392 -35.87 -28.76 1.30
C ALA A 392 -35.64 -29.21 -0.16
N THR A 393 -35.75 -28.28 -1.09
CA THR A 393 -35.46 -28.49 -2.52
C THR A 393 -34.06 -27.97 -2.82
N TYR A 394 -33.21 -28.82 -3.40
CA TYR A 394 -31.85 -28.46 -3.81
C TYR A 394 -31.76 -28.31 -5.31
N SER A 395 -31.30 -27.16 -5.76
CA SER A 395 -30.82 -26.96 -7.13
C SER A 395 -29.50 -27.70 -7.34
N TRP A 396 -29.30 -28.23 -8.54
CA TRP A 396 -28.09 -28.93 -8.94
C TRP A 396 -27.78 -28.67 -10.41
N GLY A 397 -26.51 -28.82 -10.78
CA GLY A 397 -26.02 -28.71 -12.15
C GLY A 397 -24.93 -29.73 -12.46
N ALA A 398 -24.72 -29.96 -13.76
CA ALA A 398 -23.56 -30.62 -14.35
C ALA A 398 -22.68 -29.52 -14.97
N PRO A 399 -21.86 -28.84 -14.16
CA PRO A 399 -21.13 -27.66 -14.61
C PRO A 399 -20.03 -28.02 -15.61
N ALA A 400 -19.52 -27.03 -16.34
CA ALA A 400 -18.38 -27.20 -17.23
C ALA A 400 -17.17 -27.87 -16.53
N PRO A 401 -16.31 -28.60 -17.25
CA PRO A 401 -15.16 -29.30 -16.65
C PRO A 401 -14.15 -28.41 -15.91
N SER A 402 -14.13 -27.11 -16.22
CA SER A 402 -13.32 -26.08 -15.56
C SER A 402 -13.84 -25.69 -14.17
N ALA A 403 -15.08 -26.04 -13.82
CA ALA A 403 -15.66 -25.72 -12.53
C ALA A 403 -15.07 -26.58 -11.41
N VAL A 404 -14.83 -25.96 -10.25
CA VAL A 404 -14.61 -26.69 -9.02
C VAL A 404 -15.94 -27.30 -8.55
N ARG A 405 -15.93 -28.58 -8.18
CA ARG A 405 -17.13 -29.35 -7.80
C ARG A 405 -17.03 -29.72 -6.33
N VAL A 406 -17.84 -29.10 -5.49
CA VAL A 406 -17.61 -29.07 -4.03
C VAL A 406 -18.65 -29.88 -3.27
N GLY A 407 -19.92 -29.78 -3.65
CA GLY A 407 -21.03 -30.48 -3.01
C GLY A 407 -21.96 -31.08 -4.04
N SER A 408 -22.52 -32.26 -3.77
CA SER A 408 -23.47 -32.94 -4.66
C SER A 408 -24.70 -33.47 -3.92
N ILE A 409 -25.73 -33.79 -4.69
CA ILE A 409 -26.87 -34.56 -4.20
C ILE A 409 -26.36 -35.90 -3.64
N MET A 410 -26.85 -36.27 -2.45
CA MET A 410 -26.45 -37.53 -1.81
C MET A 410 -26.73 -38.73 -2.74
N GLY A 411 -25.70 -39.52 -3.00
CA GLY A 411 -25.79 -40.72 -3.85
C GLY A 411 -25.69 -40.48 -5.36
N ASP A 412 -25.59 -39.22 -5.80
CA ASP A 412 -25.38 -38.88 -7.22
C ASP A 412 -24.35 -37.75 -7.35
N SER A 413 -23.09 -38.15 -7.53
CA SER A 413 -21.99 -37.20 -7.66
C SER A 413 -22.05 -36.40 -8.96
N SER A 414 -22.88 -36.76 -9.95
CA SER A 414 -23.00 -36.03 -11.21
C SER A 414 -23.86 -34.76 -11.06
N ARG A 415 -24.79 -34.77 -10.11
CA ARG A 415 -25.66 -33.64 -9.75
C ARG A 415 -25.00 -32.77 -8.69
N VAL A 416 -24.25 -31.78 -9.13
CA VAL A 416 -23.44 -30.92 -8.26
C VAL A 416 -24.30 -29.78 -7.74
N ALA A 417 -24.46 -29.70 -6.43
CA ALA A 417 -25.30 -28.70 -5.73
C ALA A 417 -24.49 -27.50 -5.22
N ILE A 418 -23.16 -27.64 -5.12
CA ILE A 418 -22.23 -26.53 -4.84
C ILE A 418 -21.06 -26.65 -5.81
N PHE A 419 -20.94 -25.68 -6.70
CA PHE A 419 -19.83 -25.58 -7.65
C PHE A 419 -19.45 -24.13 -7.88
N GLY A 420 -18.23 -23.91 -8.38
CA GLY A 420 -17.75 -22.57 -8.68
C GLY A 420 -16.84 -22.50 -9.89
N PHE A 421 -16.76 -21.32 -10.48
CA PHE A 421 -15.79 -20.97 -11.52
C PHE A 421 -14.90 -19.86 -11.01
N GLU A 422 -13.59 -20.01 -11.16
CA GLU A 422 -12.66 -18.89 -10.98
C GLU A 422 -12.79 -17.88 -12.11
N ALA A 423 -12.39 -16.62 -11.87
CA ALA A 423 -12.33 -15.62 -12.93
C ALA A 423 -11.44 -16.11 -14.09
N GLY A 424 -11.88 -15.89 -15.33
CA GLY A 424 -11.22 -16.35 -16.54
C GLY A 424 -11.49 -17.82 -16.91
N SER A 425 -12.16 -18.61 -16.06
CA SER A 425 -12.48 -20.01 -16.37
C SER A 425 -13.45 -20.12 -17.55
N THR A 426 -13.22 -21.09 -18.42
CA THR A 426 -14.15 -21.39 -19.54
C THR A 426 -15.51 -21.79 -19.01
N MET A 427 -16.57 -21.23 -19.57
CA MET A 427 -17.96 -21.62 -19.33
C MET A 427 -18.51 -22.32 -20.59
N LEU A 428 -19.65 -23.03 -20.50
CA LEU A 428 -20.13 -23.84 -21.63
C LEU A 428 -20.83 -23.01 -22.72
N LEU A 429 -21.80 -22.19 -22.32
CA LEU A 429 -22.68 -21.44 -23.22
C LEU A 429 -22.42 -19.93 -23.19
N ALA A 430 -21.22 -19.54 -22.78
CA ALA A 430 -20.85 -18.17 -22.50
C ALA A 430 -19.35 -17.94 -22.72
N PRO A 431 -18.89 -16.69 -22.85
CA PRO A 431 -17.48 -16.35 -22.71
C PRO A 431 -16.92 -16.82 -21.36
N ASN A 432 -15.60 -16.75 -21.19
CA ASN A 432 -14.96 -17.05 -19.91
C ASN A 432 -15.56 -16.21 -18.77
N ALA A 433 -15.62 -16.78 -17.56
CA ALA A 433 -16.19 -16.15 -16.37
C ALA A 433 -15.52 -14.79 -16.08
N PRO A 434 -16.24 -13.65 -16.13
CA PRO A 434 -15.63 -12.34 -15.87
C PRO A 434 -15.10 -12.16 -14.44
N ALA A 435 -15.74 -12.81 -13.48
CA ALA A 435 -15.34 -12.92 -12.08
C ALA A 435 -15.84 -14.26 -11.53
N ARG A 436 -15.66 -14.54 -10.23
CA ARG A 436 -16.13 -15.79 -9.64
C ARG A 436 -17.63 -16.01 -9.86
N ARG A 437 -18.00 -17.25 -10.15
CA ARG A 437 -19.39 -17.68 -10.34
C ARG A 437 -19.66 -18.87 -9.44
N VAL A 438 -20.81 -18.91 -8.77
CA VAL A 438 -21.18 -20.00 -7.88
C VAL A 438 -22.60 -20.46 -8.20
N GLY A 439 -22.73 -21.77 -8.42
CA GLY A 439 -24.02 -22.45 -8.32
C GLY A 439 -24.16 -23.03 -6.92
N PHE A 440 -25.29 -22.77 -6.27
CA PHE A 440 -25.55 -23.16 -4.89
C PHE A 440 -26.91 -23.87 -4.76
N PHE A 441 -27.13 -24.55 -3.64
CA PHE A 441 -28.38 -25.24 -3.34
C PHE A 441 -29.39 -24.34 -2.62
N GLY A 442 -30.69 -24.67 -2.70
CA GLY A 442 -31.78 -23.90 -2.10
C GLY A 442 -32.17 -24.34 -0.67
N GLY A 443 -33.28 -23.79 -0.15
CA GLY A 443 -33.82 -24.14 1.17
C GLY A 443 -33.33 -23.26 2.33
N HIS A 444 -32.98 -22.01 2.06
CA HIS A 444 -32.25 -21.15 2.97
C HIS A 444 -32.96 -20.89 4.32
N ALA A 445 -34.30 -20.90 4.37
CA ALA A 445 -35.04 -20.70 5.63
C ALA A 445 -34.85 -21.84 6.65
N SER A 446 -34.34 -23.01 6.21
CA SER A 446 -34.19 -24.20 7.06
C SER A 446 -32.75 -24.66 7.21
N LEU A 447 -31.77 -23.84 6.81
CA LEU A 447 -30.35 -24.20 6.95
C LEU A 447 -29.98 -24.46 8.41
N THR A 448 -29.19 -25.50 8.62
CA THR A 448 -28.51 -25.74 9.91
C THR A 448 -27.32 -24.79 10.06
N SER A 449 -26.61 -24.86 11.19
CA SER A 449 -25.34 -24.17 11.35
C SER A 449 -24.33 -24.53 10.27
N ASP A 450 -24.29 -25.80 9.83
CA ASP A 450 -23.37 -26.24 8.79
C ASP A 450 -23.84 -25.81 7.39
N GLY A 451 -25.16 -25.74 7.17
CA GLY A 451 -25.73 -25.11 5.97
C GLY A 451 -25.35 -23.63 5.84
N TRP A 452 -25.43 -22.88 6.93
CA TRP A 452 -25.00 -21.47 6.95
C TRP A 452 -23.50 -21.30 6.74
N LYS A 453 -22.65 -22.19 7.29
CA LYS A 453 -21.20 -22.18 6.99
C LYS A 453 -20.91 -22.31 5.49
N LEU A 454 -21.63 -23.17 4.79
CA LEU A 454 -21.50 -23.32 3.33
C LEU A 454 -21.96 -22.06 2.58
N SER A 455 -23.06 -21.44 3.01
CA SER A 455 -23.57 -20.19 2.42
C SER A 455 -22.59 -19.02 2.65
N ASP A 456 -22.02 -18.92 3.85
CA ASP A 456 -21.00 -17.93 4.20
C ASP A 456 -19.71 -18.16 3.39
N ALA A 457 -19.29 -19.41 3.23
CA ALA A 457 -18.13 -19.75 2.41
C ALA A 457 -18.36 -19.39 0.93
N ALA A 458 -19.56 -19.65 0.39
CA ALA A 458 -19.93 -19.23 -0.96
C ALA A 458 -19.88 -17.71 -1.12
N THR A 459 -20.47 -16.98 -0.17
CA THR A 459 -20.46 -15.51 -0.16
C THR A 459 -19.04 -14.95 -0.11
N LYS A 460 -18.22 -15.43 0.83
CA LYS A 460 -16.82 -14.99 0.99
C LYS A 460 -15.97 -15.34 -0.22
N TRP A 461 -16.11 -16.55 -0.75
CA TRP A 461 -15.35 -16.98 -1.91
C TRP A 461 -15.71 -16.15 -3.15
N ALA A 462 -17.00 -15.94 -3.42
CA ALA A 462 -17.45 -15.12 -4.55
C ALA A 462 -17.03 -13.64 -4.42
N LEU A 463 -16.89 -13.13 -3.20
CA LEU A 463 -16.39 -11.78 -2.90
C LEU A 463 -14.86 -11.64 -2.97
N LEU A 464 -14.11 -12.73 -3.20
CA LEU A 464 -12.64 -12.73 -3.04
C LEU A 464 -12.19 -12.28 -1.65
N CYS A 465 -12.98 -12.59 -0.62
CA CYS A 465 -12.58 -12.34 0.76
C CYS A 465 -11.39 -13.21 1.14
N GLY A 466 -10.21 -12.62 1.36
CA GLY A 466 -9.06 -13.30 1.94
C GLY A 466 -8.18 -12.43 2.82
N SER A 467 -7.56 -13.02 3.83
CA SER A 467 -6.67 -12.33 4.77
C SER A 467 -5.22 -12.68 4.54
N VAL A 468 -4.32 -11.75 4.86
CA VAL A 468 -2.93 -12.09 5.16
C VAL A 468 -2.92 -12.90 6.45
N THR A 469 -2.31 -14.09 6.42
CA THR A 469 -2.24 -15.03 7.56
C THR A 469 -0.83 -15.09 8.16
N GLY A 470 0.14 -14.44 7.53
CA GLY A 470 1.53 -14.37 7.95
C GLY A 470 2.46 -14.21 6.75
N PHE A 471 3.75 -14.41 6.99
CA PHE A 471 4.80 -14.24 5.98
C PHE A 471 5.68 -15.48 5.89
N SER A 472 6.25 -15.69 4.72
CA SER A 472 7.25 -16.72 4.48
C SER A 472 8.49 -16.11 3.83
N LEU A 473 9.67 -16.53 4.27
CA LEU A 473 10.92 -16.28 3.58
C LEU A 473 11.08 -17.28 2.42
N VAL A 474 11.44 -16.79 1.25
CA VAL A 474 11.51 -17.57 0.01
C VAL A 474 12.88 -17.40 -0.63
N ASN A 475 13.42 -18.48 -1.17
CA ASN A 475 14.62 -18.45 -2.00
C ASN A 475 14.26 -17.84 -3.37
N GLY A 476 14.85 -16.70 -3.70
CA GLY A 476 14.56 -15.94 -4.92
C GLY A 476 14.92 -16.64 -6.21
N ASP A 477 15.92 -17.54 -6.19
CA ASP A 477 16.38 -18.28 -7.39
C ASP A 477 15.48 -19.47 -7.72
N THR A 478 14.97 -20.14 -6.68
CA THR A 478 14.25 -21.42 -6.82
C THR A 478 12.76 -21.32 -6.55
N ASN A 479 12.29 -20.16 -6.05
CA ASN A 479 10.93 -19.93 -5.54
C ASN A 479 10.48 -20.92 -4.44
N GLN A 480 11.42 -21.63 -3.82
CA GLN A 480 11.14 -22.55 -2.70
C GLN A 480 11.02 -21.77 -1.40
N VAL A 481 10.00 -22.10 -0.60
CA VAL A 481 9.84 -21.55 0.75
C VAL A 481 10.97 -22.06 1.63
N ILE A 482 11.69 -21.14 2.27
CA ILE A 482 12.74 -21.44 3.25
C ILE A 482 12.09 -21.73 4.61
N GLY A 483 11.14 -20.89 5.02
CA GLY A 483 10.44 -21.03 6.29
C GLY A 483 9.48 -19.86 6.56
N PRO A 484 8.71 -19.91 7.65
CA PRO A 484 7.91 -18.76 8.09
C PRO A 484 8.82 -17.60 8.51
N LEU A 485 8.34 -16.38 8.32
CA LEU A 485 8.93 -15.16 8.88
C LEU A 485 7.94 -14.56 9.86
N ASN A 486 8.27 -14.60 11.16
CA ASN A 486 7.40 -14.19 12.25
C ASN A 486 7.90 -12.91 12.93
N ASN A 487 7.03 -12.28 13.70
CA ASN A 487 7.39 -11.13 14.51
C ASN A 487 8.43 -11.52 15.58
N GLY A 488 9.53 -10.76 15.65
CA GLY A 488 10.69 -10.97 16.50
C GLY A 488 11.76 -11.89 15.91
N ASP A 489 11.57 -12.43 14.70
CA ASP A 489 12.55 -13.34 14.11
C ASP A 489 13.87 -12.63 13.81
N THR A 490 14.96 -13.41 13.82
CA THR A 490 16.28 -12.97 13.35
C THR A 490 16.64 -13.70 12.07
N VAL A 491 16.84 -12.95 10.99
CA VAL A 491 17.22 -13.43 9.65
C VAL A 491 18.73 -13.35 9.52
N GLU A 492 19.40 -14.49 9.57
CA GLU A 492 20.85 -14.57 9.44
C GLU A 492 21.26 -14.82 7.98
N LEU A 493 21.84 -13.81 7.32
CA LEU A 493 22.17 -13.88 5.90
C LEU A 493 23.29 -14.89 5.59
N THR A 494 24.14 -15.26 6.56
CA THR A 494 25.29 -16.15 6.30
C THR A 494 24.89 -17.61 6.03
N VAL A 495 23.70 -18.01 6.48
CA VAL A 495 23.16 -19.36 6.34
C VAL A 495 22.05 -19.44 5.28
N LEU A 496 21.72 -18.32 4.64
CA LEU A 496 20.63 -18.20 3.68
C LEU A 496 21.16 -18.13 2.23
N PRO A 497 20.32 -18.46 1.24
CA PRO A 497 20.61 -18.21 -0.17
C PRO A 497 20.87 -16.72 -0.44
N PRO A 498 21.66 -16.39 -1.48
CA PRO A 498 22.02 -15.01 -1.81
C PRO A 498 20.81 -14.15 -2.22
N ASN A 499 19.82 -14.76 -2.87
CA ASN A 499 18.62 -14.09 -3.34
C ASN A 499 17.42 -14.51 -2.50
N LEU A 500 16.72 -13.54 -1.93
CA LEU A 500 15.56 -13.74 -1.05
C LEU A 500 14.34 -13.00 -1.59
N LYS A 501 13.17 -13.46 -1.15
CA LYS A 501 11.88 -12.80 -1.30
C LYS A 501 11.06 -12.98 -0.03
N ILE A 502 10.14 -12.06 0.20
CA ILE A 502 9.09 -12.24 1.20
C ILE A 502 7.80 -12.60 0.47
N ARG A 503 7.13 -13.66 0.91
CA ARG A 503 5.79 -14.03 0.44
C ARG A 503 4.76 -13.73 1.51
N ALA A 504 3.68 -13.04 1.14
CA ALA A 504 2.49 -12.97 1.99
C ALA A 504 1.70 -14.29 1.88
N ASN A 505 1.45 -14.93 3.01
CA ASN A 505 0.63 -16.13 3.06
C ASN A 505 -0.84 -15.71 3.09
N ILE A 506 -1.62 -16.05 2.06
CA ILE A 506 -3.03 -15.64 1.95
C ILE A 506 -3.96 -16.84 2.08
N ASP A 507 -5.08 -16.63 2.77
CA ASP A 507 -6.22 -17.56 2.75
C ASP A 507 -7.49 -16.82 2.30
N PRO A 508 -8.12 -17.20 1.17
CA PRO A 508 -7.69 -18.24 0.23
C PRO A 508 -6.43 -17.85 -0.55
N ALA A 509 -5.71 -18.84 -1.08
CA ALA A 509 -4.43 -18.63 -1.77
C ALA A 509 -4.45 -17.68 -2.99
N VAL A 510 -5.64 -17.31 -3.47
CA VAL A 510 -5.85 -16.36 -4.57
C VAL A 510 -6.91 -15.32 -4.18
N ILE A 511 -6.51 -14.06 -4.22
CA ILE A 511 -7.28 -12.83 -4.01
C ILE A 511 -7.02 -11.82 -5.15
N GLY A 512 -7.46 -10.57 -5.02
CA GLY A 512 -7.24 -9.54 -6.04
C GLY A 512 -5.79 -9.05 -6.10
N SER A 513 -5.24 -8.63 -4.95
CA SER A 513 -3.84 -8.22 -4.82
C SER A 513 -3.40 -8.15 -3.35
N VAL A 514 -2.10 -8.05 -3.10
CA VAL A 514 -1.53 -7.75 -1.78
C VAL A 514 -0.70 -6.47 -1.89
N GLY A 515 -1.00 -5.49 -1.05
CA GLY A 515 -0.11 -4.37 -0.79
C GLY A 515 0.87 -4.75 0.32
N PHE A 516 2.13 -4.39 0.17
CA PHE A 516 3.19 -4.54 1.14
C PHE A 516 3.71 -3.15 1.53
N THR A 517 4.19 -3.03 2.76
CA THR A 517 5.01 -1.89 3.21
C THR A 517 6.22 -2.46 3.91
N TYR A 518 7.42 -2.21 3.39
CA TYR A 518 8.68 -2.67 3.99
C TYR A 518 9.52 -1.46 4.37
N ASP A 519 9.76 -1.26 5.66
CA ASP A 519 10.45 -0.06 6.20
C ASP A 519 9.88 1.24 5.63
N GLY A 520 8.55 1.35 5.63
CA GLY A 520 7.83 2.50 5.06
C GLY A 520 7.69 2.51 3.54
N SER A 521 8.40 1.64 2.80
CA SER A 521 8.35 1.59 1.34
C SER A 521 7.18 0.73 0.83
N PRO A 522 6.20 1.30 0.10
CA PRO A 522 5.05 0.55 -0.39
C PRO A 522 5.36 -0.25 -1.66
N ALA A 523 4.72 -1.40 -1.81
CA ALA A 523 4.69 -2.18 -3.05
C ALA A 523 3.35 -2.90 -3.21
N ILE A 524 2.96 -3.25 -4.43
CA ILE A 524 1.74 -4.01 -4.70
C ILE A 524 2.06 -5.18 -5.62
N ASP A 525 1.59 -6.37 -5.26
CA ASP A 525 1.59 -7.54 -6.13
C ASP A 525 0.15 -8.00 -6.40
N SER A 526 -0.18 -8.18 -7.68
CA SER A 526 -1.49 -8.65 -8.12
C SER A 526 -1.46 -10.08 -8.66
N THR A 527 -0.33 -10.77 -8.55
CA THR A 527 -0.14 -12.12 -9.09
C THR A 527 0.20 -13.09 -7.97
N ALA A 528 -0.63 -14.12 -7.77
CA ALA A 528 -0.29 -15.19 -6.83
C ALA A 528 0.89 -16.04 -7.34
N PRO A 529 1.84 -16.48 -6.50
CA PRO A 529 1.95 -16.19 -5.07
C PRO A 529 2.44 -14.76 -4.82
N TYR A 530 1.76 -14.02 -3.95
CA TYR A 530 2.02 -12.60 -3.73
C TYR A 530 3.33 -12.36 -2.98
N GLU A 531 4.27 -11.69 -3.63
CA GLU A 531 5.65 -11.54 -3.19
C GLU A 531 6.09 -10.09 -3.17
N TYR A 532 6.78 -9.69 -2.09
CA TYR A 532 7.54 -8.45 -2.04
C TYR A 532 8.91 -8.67 -2.70
N LEU A 533 9.20 -7.88 -3.72
CA LEU A 533 10.39 -8.03 -4.57
C LEU A 533 11.46 -6.95 -4.34
N GLY A 534 11.23 -5.95 -3.49
CA GLY A 534 12.24 -4.95 -3.11
C GLY A 534 12.82 -4.07 -4.24
N GLY A 535 12.33 -4.19 -5.48
CA GLY A 535 12.91 -3.53 -6.66
C GLY A 535 12.77 -4.40 -7.92
N PRO A 536 13.51 -4.10 -9.00
CA PRO A 536 13.29 -4.72 -10.32
C PRO A 536 13.81 -6.16 -10.44
N LEU A 537 13.78 -6.96 -9.37
CA LEU A 537 13.56 -8.43 -9.33
C LEU A 537 14.04 -9.12 -8.03
N GLU A 538 14.68 -8.44 -7.07
CA GLU A 538 15.36 -9.08 -5.92
C GLU A 538 15.23 -8.28 -4.61
N TRP A 539 14.90 -8.97 -3.51
CA TRP A 539 14.89 -8.39 -2.16
C TRP A 539 16.13 -8.84 -1.39
N VAL A 540 17.04 -7.90 -1.13
CA VAL A 540 18.17 -8.08 -0.23
C VAL A 540 17.99 -7.11 0.93
N PRO A 541 17.62 -7.57 2.14
CA PRO A 541 17.42 -6.67 3.26
C PRO A 541 18.74 -6.11 3.78
N ASN A 542 18.73 -4.84 4.19
CA ASN A 542 19.82 -4.25 4.96
C ASN A 542 20.00 -4.97 6.30
N LEU A 543 21.11 -4.73 6.99
CA LEU A 543 21.29 -5.22 8.36
C LEU A 543 20.56 -4.29 9.34
N GLY A 544 20.00 -4.85 10.41
CA GLY A 544 19.32 -4.06 11.44
C GLY A 544 17.89 -4.52 11.69
N SER A 545 17.09 -3.62 12.26
CA SER A 545 15.68 -3.90 12.55
C SER A 545 14.82 -3.44 11.39
N HIS A 546 13.84 -4.27 11.03
CA HIS A 546 12.95 -4.05 9.89
C HIS A 546 11.50 -4.23 10.30
N THR A 547 10.63 -3.47 9.64
CA THR A 547 9.18 -3.58 9.75
C THR A 547 8.60 -3.99 8.41
N LEU A 548 7.80 -5.05 8.39
CA LEU A 548 7.06 -5.50 7.23
C LEU A 548 5.57 -5.49 7.55
N GLN A 549 4.80 -4.87 6.68
CA GLN A 549 3.34 -4.90 6.69
C GLN A 549 2.81 -5.47 5.38
N ALA A 550 1.66 -6.15 5.43
CA ALA A 550 0.92 -6.47 4.21
C ALA A 550 -0.59 -6.47 4.40
N ARG A 551 -1.29 -6.09 3.34
CA ARG A 551 -2.74 -5.92 3.27
C ARG A 551 -3.28 -6.62 2.03
N ALA A 552 -4.29 -7.45 2.20
CA ALA A 552 -4.98 -8.13 1.10
C ALA A 552 -6.09 -7.24 0.53
N PHE A 553 -6.29 -7.27 -0.79
CA PHE A 553 -7.32 -6.51 -1.50
C PHE A 553 -8.18 -7.39 -2.39
N THR A 554 -9.47 -7.07 -2.45
CA THR A 554 -10.45 -7.79 -3.27
C THR A 554 -10.26 -7.62 -4.79
N GLN A 555 -9.50 -6.62 -5.25
CA GLN A 555 -9.21 -6.39 -6.69
C GLN A 555 -7.71 -6.22 -6.93
N SER A 556 -7.30 -6.27 -8.19
CA SER A 556 -5.91 -6.04 -8.62
C SER A 556 -5.45 -4.60 -8.36
N GLY A 557 -4.14 -4.40 -8.22
CA GLY A 557 -3.53 -3.06 -8.12
C GLY A 557 -3.86 -2.33 -6.82
N GLY A 558 -4.10 -3.06 -5.72
CA GLY A 558 -4.50 -2.47 -4.43
C GLY A 558 -5.91 -1.89 -4.42
N ALA A 559 -6.74 -2.21 -5.42
CA ALA A 559 -8.08 -1.67 -5.56
C ALA A 559 -9.14 -2.49 -4.80
N GLY A 560 -10.33 -1.91 -4.68
CA GLY A 560 -11.45 -2.52 -3.96
C GLY A 560 -11.26 -2.42 -2.44
N LEU A 561 -11.83 -3.36 -1.69
CA LEU A 561 -11.75 -3.37 -0.24
C LEU A 561 -10.48 -4.08 0.23
N GLY A 562 -9.74 -3.43 1.12
CA GLY A 562 -8.52 -3.94 1.72
C GLY A 562 -8.73 -4.45 3.15
N THR A 563 -7.98 -5.49 3.55
CA THR A 563 -8.01 -6.05 4.91
C THR A 563 -7.38 -5.14 5.95
N GLN A 564 -7.30 -5.57 7.21
CA GLN A 564 -6.29 -5.02 8.10
C GLN A 564 -4.88 -5.39 7.58
N SER A 565 -3.90 -4.53 7.85
CA SER A 565 -2.49 -4.87 7.63
C SER A 565 -2.02 -5.88 8.68
N VAL A 566 -1.29 -6.91 8.28
CA VAL A 566 -0.53 -7.77 9.19
C VAL A 566 0.88 -7.22 9.25
N THR A 567 1.33 -6.88 10.45
CA THR A 567 2.66 -6.30 10.69
C THR A 567 3.54 -7.28 11.46
N ILE A 568 4.78 -7.42 11.02
CA ILE A 568 5.85 -8.08 11.78
C ILE A 568 7.08 -7.17 11.83
N ASN A 569 7.81 -7.26 12.93
CA ASN A 569 9.13 -6.68 13.08
C ASN A 569 10.14 -7.83 13.12
N PHE A 570 11.29 -7.69 12.47
CA PHE A 570 12.34 -8.71 12.53
C PHE A 570 13.71 -8.06 12.40
N THR A 571 14.76 -8.80 12.76
CA THR A 571 16.15 -8.30 12.71
C THR A 571 16.94 -9.07 11.67
N VAL A 572 17.76 -8.39 10.86
CA VAL A 572 18.64 -9.01 9.88
C VAL A 572 20.09 -8.87 10.35
N THR A 573 20.83 -9.98 10.30
CA THR A 573 22.22 -10.06 10.78
C THR A 573 23.13 -10.80 9.80
N ASN A 574 24.40 -10.45 9.80
CA ASN A 574 25.49 -11.18 9.15
C ASN A 574 26.43 -11.87 10.15
N THR A 575 26.06 -11.87 11.45
CA THR A 575 26.84 -12.48 12.52
C THR A 575 26.11 -13.74 13.01
N PRO A 576 26.79 -14.90 13.13
CA PRO A 576 26.19 -16.10 13.67
C PRO A 576 25.64 -15.86 15.08
N LEU A 577 24.40 -16.30 15.33
CA LEU A 577 23.84 -16.32 16.67
C LEU A 577 24.64 -17.30 17.55
N ALA A 578 25.05 -16.84 18.73
CA ALA A 578 25.92 -17.58 19.66
C ALA A 578 25.24 -18.78 20.33
#